data_AF-A0A238BK03-F1
#
_entry.id   AF-A0A238BK03-F1
#
_cell.length_a   1.000
_cell.length_b   1.000
_cell.length_c   1.000
_cell.angle_alpha   90.00
_cell.angle_beta   90.00
_cell.angle_gamma   90.00
#
_symmetry.space_group_name_H-M   'P 1'
#
loop_
_entity.id
_entity.type
_entity.pdbx_description
1 polymer ?
#
loop_
_entity_poly.entity_id
_entity_poly.type
_entity_poly.pdbx_seq_one_letter_code
_entity_poly.pdbx_strand_id
1 'polypeptide(L)'
;MKYFSGKNVFIVTNNSSKALDDFAAKCRRIGFDMISDDHMLSPAKVLSHILAMEKSDLPVYLVGSTGLQKELKKRGIESFGVGPDPIENYTDVESIQQIDISRKVRAVIVSYDIHISYPKIMRAASYINQPGVRFYATNPDPKLPGPVPGVVVPGSGVNVRAVETAAGKEPIIIGKPSKTMFEYIKERYIFASLLILKWFDLKAE
;
A
#
# COMPACT_ATOMS: atom_id res chain seq x y z
N MET A 1 27.21 16.81 3.42
CA MET A 1 26.66 16.77 4.80
C MET A 1 26.80 15.35 5.32
N LYS A 2 27.71 15.11 6.27
CA LYS A 2 28.04 13.77 6.78
C LYS A 2 27.68 13.69 8.27
N TYR A 3 26.96 12.63 8.62
CA TYR A 3 26.60 12.13 9.95
C TYR A 3 25.43 12.81 10.67
N PHE A 4 24.34 12.06 10.82
CA PHE A 4 23.38 12.28 11.89
C PHE A 4 24.07 11.87 13.20
N SER A 5 24.53 12.84 14.00
CA SER A 5 25.33 12.69 15.23
C SER A 5 24.87 11.57 16.18
N GLY A 6 25.21 10.31 15.89
CA GLY A 6 24.75 9.13 16.63
C GLY A 6 23.24 8.85 16.55
N LYS A 7 22.49 9.45 15.61
CA LYS A 7 21.03 9.31 15.53
C LYS A 7 20.60 8.31 14.45
N ASN A 8 19.67 7.42 14.78
CA ASN A 8 18.94 6.63 13.80
C ASN A 8 17.89 7.51 13.11
N VAL A 9 18.01 7.69 11.79
CA VAL A 9 17.10 8.51 11.00
C VAL A 9 16.36 7.65 10.00
N PHE A 10 15.03 7.78 10.00
CA PHE A 10 14.12 7.04 9.15
C PHE A 10 13.38 7.98 8.19
N ILE A 11 13.19 7.53 6.95
CA ILE A 11 12.30 8.18 5.99
C ILE A 11 11.01 7.35 5.93
N VAL A 12 9.88 7.97 6.29
CA VAL A 12 8.57 7.29 6.36
C VAL A 12 7.60 7.92 5.36
N THR A 13 7.28 7.19 4.30
CA THR A 13 6.41 7.65 3.20
C THR A 13 5.10 6.87 3.16
N ASN A 14 3.99 7.53 2.78
CA ASN A 14 2.73 6.84 2.44
C ASN A 14 2.68 6.43 0.96
N ASN A 15 3.63 6.87 0.15
CA ASN A 15 3.62 6.57 -1.28
C ASN A 15 3.65 5.05 -1.52
N SER A 16 2.62 4.57 -2.18
CA SER A 16 2.38 3.16 -2.52
C SER A 16 2.29 2.91 -4.03
N SER A 17 2.57 3.92 -4.86
CA SER A 17 2.54 3.79 -6.31
C SER A 17 3.85 3.25 -6.90
N LYS A 18 4.97 3.39 -6.20
CA LYS A 18 6.30 2.95 -6.64
C LYS A 18 6.89 1.88 -5.74
N ALA A 19 7.80 1.08 -6.29
CA ALA A 19 8.58 0.15 -5.48
C ALA A 19 9.51 0.94 -4.53
N LEU A 20 9.90 0.32 -3.42
CA LEU A 20 10.78 0.98 -2.45
C LEU A 20 12.12 1.39 -3.07
N ASP A 21 12.66 0.58 -3.98
CA ASP A 21 13.94 0.84 -4.64
C ASP A 21 13.90 2.12 -5.49
N ASP A 22 12.76 2.40 -6.14
CA ASP A 22 12.55 3.63 -6.92
C ASP A 22 12.49 4.86 -6.00
N PHE A 23 11.85 4.71 -4.84
CA PHE A 23 11.79 5.74 -3.81
C PHE A 23 13.18 6.01 -3.22
N ALA A 24 13.93 4.94 -2.90
CA ALA A 24 15.30 5.04 -2.42
C ALA A 24 16.20 5.73 -3.44
N ALA A 25 16.08 5.37 -4.72
CA ALA A 25 16.80 6.05 -5.79
C ALA A 25 16.42 7.54 -5.91
N LYS A 26 15.17 7.92 -5.65
CA LYS A 26 14.76 9.34 -5.56
C LYS A 26 15.43 10.01 -4.36
N CYS A 27 15.39 9.41 -3.17
CA CYS A 27 16.03 9.94 -1.97
C CYS A 27 17.53 10.19 -2.18
N ARG A 28 18.25 9.23 -2.78
CA ARG A 28 19.67 9.39 -3.13
C ARG A 28 19.91 10.59 -4.05
N ARG A 29 19.09 10.75 -5.10
CA ARG A 29 19.20 11.87 -6.05
C ARG A 29 19.04 13.25 -5.43
N ILE A 30 18.22 13.38 -4.39
CA ILE A 30 17.98 14.65 -3.68
C ILE A 30 18.91 14.85 -2.46
N GLY A 31 19.96 14.03 -2.33
CA GLY A 31 21.00 14.18 -1.30
C GLY A 31 20.77 13.41 0.00
N PHE A 32 19.87 12.42 0.03
CA PHE A 32 19.70 11.48 1.16
C PHE A 32 20.37 10.12 0.91
N ASP A 33 21.58 10.12 0.36
CA ASP A 33 22.36 8.92 0.03
C ASP A 33 22.87 8.13 1.25
N MET A 34 22.90 8.78 2.41
CA MET A 34 23.27 8.18 3.69
C MET A 34 22.16 7.35 4.37
N ILE A 35 20.93 7.35 3.87
CA ILE A 35 19.82 6.57 4.44
C ILE A 35 19.81 5.18 3.81
N SER A 36 19.97 4.15 4.63
CA SER A 36 19.89 2.75 4.18
C SER A 36 18.46 2.36 3.82
N ASP A 37 18.30 1.34 2.97
CA ASP A 37 16.99 0.81 2.60
C ASP A 37 16.19 0.32 3.82
N ASP A 38 16.86 -0.12 4.89
CA ASP A 38 16.25 -0.50 6.17
C ASP A 38 15.66 0.66 6.95
N HIS A 39 16.20 1.86 6.76
CA HIS A 39 15.68 3.09 7.33
C HIS A 39 14.64 3.78 6.43
N MET A 40 14.33 3.21 5.26
CA MET A 40 13.22 3.66 4.42
C MET A 40 12.00 2.78 4.63
N LEU A 41 10.87 3.42 4.95
CA LEU A 41 9.63 2.74 5.29
C LEU A 41 8.47 3.23 4.44
N SER A 42 7.74 2.25 3.91
CA SER A 42 6.48 2.40 3.21
C SER A 42 5.46 1.42 3.77
N PRO A 43 4.15 1.66 3.58
CA PRO A 43 3.12 0.70 3.95
C PRO A 43 3.34 -0.67 3.32
N ALA A 44 3.84 -0.72 2.08
CA ALA A 44 4.12 -1.97 1.38
C ALA A 44 5.18 -2.81 2.11
N LYS A 45 6.30 -2.19 2.52
CA LYS A 45 7.37 -2.86 3.28
C LYS A 45 6.85 -3.41 4.60
N VAL A 46 6.15 -2.59 5.38
CA VAL A 46 5.61 -2.99 6.69
C VAL A 46 4.55 -4.08 6.56
N LEU A 47 3.62 -3.94 5.61
CA LEU A 47 2.58 -4.94 5.38
C LEU A 47 3.15 -6.27 4.89
N SER A 48 4.14 -6.24 4.00
CA SER A 48 4.82 -7.46 3.55
C SER A 48 5.47 -8.21 4.72
N HIS A 49 5.97 -7.49 5.73
CA HIS A 49 6.53 -8.09 6.93
C HIS A 49 5.44 -8.71 7.82
N ILE A 50 4.36 -7.97 8.10
CA ILE A 50 3.22 -8.47 8.88
C ILE A 50 2.70 -9.78 8.27
N LEU A 51 2.45 -9.77 6.97
CA LEU A 51 1.94 -10.92 6.23
C LEU A 51 2.91 -12.10 6.16
N ALA A 52 4.23 -11.86 6.25
CA ALA A 52 5.22 -12.93 6.33
C ALA A 52 5.21 -13.62 7.71
N MET A 53 4.85 -12.88 8.78
CA MET A 53 4.74 -13.45 10.13
C MET A 53 3.50 -14.35 10.30
N GLU A 54 2.43 -14.10 9.53
CA GLU A 54 1.18 -14.85 9.62
C GLU A 54 1.25 -16.28 9.07
N LYS A 55 2.36 -16.69 8.43
CA LYS A 55 2.64 -18.04 7.89
C LYS A 55 1.42 -18.68 7.21
N SER A 56 1.08 -18.20 6.02
CA SER A 56 -0.01 -18.75 5.20
C SER A 56 0.41 -18.81 3.73
N ASP A 57 0.12 -19.93 3.08
CA ASP A 57 0.38 -20.16 1.65
C ASP A 57 -0.71 -19.59 0.73
N LEU A 58 -1.79 -19.04 1.30
CA LEU A 58 -2.84 -18.42 0.51
C LEU A 58 -2.37 -17.10 -0.10
N PRO A 59 -2.76 -16.80 -1.34
CA PRO A 59 -2.39 -15.56 -1.99
C PRO A 59 -3.16 -14.37 -1.41
N VAL A 60 -2.72 -13.18 -1.80
CA VAL A 60 -3.37 -11.91 -1.50
C VAL A 60 -4.00 -11.33 -2.77
N TYR A 61 -5.25 -10.88 -2.67
CA TYR A 61 -5.86 -10.10 -3.74
C TYR A 61 -5.53 -8.61 -3.60
N LEU A 62 -5.10 -7.99 -4.69
CA LEU A 62 -4.66 -6.60 -4.72
C LEU A 62 -5.63 -5.74 -5.54
N VAL A 63 -6.07 -4.65 -4.93
CA VAL A 63 -6.48 -3.45 -5.65
C VAL A 63 -5.32 -2.48 -5.50
N GLY A 64 -4.39 -2.47 -6.46
CA GLY A 64 -3.12 -1.78 -6.27
C GLY A 64 -2.15 -1.84 -7.45
N SER A 65 -0.96 -1.29 -7.22
CA SER A 65 0.09 -1.17 -8.24
C SER A 65 0.98 -2.42 -8.34
N THR A 66 1.67 -2.55 -9.48
CA THR A 66 2.72 -3.57 -9.66
C THR A 66 3.91 -3.36 -8.72
N GLY A 67 4.15 -2.14 -8.24
CA GLY A 67 5.16 -1.84 -7.22
C GLY A 67 4.87 -2.53 -5.89
N LEU A 68 3.62 -2.48 -5.43
CA LEU A 68 3.17 -3.22 -4.24
C LEU A 68 3.32 -4.74 -4.44
N GLN A 69 2.91 -5.25 -5.60
CA GLN A 69 3.03 -6.69 -5.92
C GLN A 69 4.49 -7.16 -5.87
N LYS A 70 5.43 -6.37 -6.41
CA LYS A 70 6.87 -6.68 -6.34
C LYS A 70 7.38 -6.73 -4.91
N GLU A 71 6.95 -5.79 -4.05
CA GLU A 71 7.37 -5.76 -2.65
C GLU A 71 6.87 -6.98 -1.86
N LEU A 72 5.63 -7.42 -2.11
CA LEU A 72 5.10 -8.67 -1.55
C LEU A 72 5.89 -9.88 -2.06
N LYS A 73 6.19 -9.92 -3.36
CA LYS A 73 6.97 -11.01 -3.98
C LYS A 73 8.38 -11.15 -3.38
N LYS A 74 9.05 -10.06 -3.01
CA LYS A 74 10.36 -10.10 -2.32
C LYS A 74 10.32 -10.89 -1.00
N ARG A 75 9.14 -11.03 -0.39
CA ARG A 75 8.91 -11.81 0.84
C ARG A 75 8.29 -13.18 0.57
N GLY A 76 8.22 -13.63 -0.68
CA GLY A 76 7.59 -14.89 -1.07
C GLY A 76 6.07 -14.89 -1.00
N ILE A 77 5.44 -13.70 -0.96
CA ILE A 77 3.97 -13.59 -0.85
C ILE A 77 3.37 -13.55 -2.25
N GLU A 78 2.62 -14.58 -2.60
CA GLU A 78 1.86 -14.61 -3.85
C GLU A 78 0.72 -13.58 -3.81
N SER A 79 0.54 -12.87 -4.92
CA SER A 79 -0.53 -11.88 -5.05
C SER A 79 -0.97 -11.65 -6.49
N PHE A 80 -2.24 -11.29 -6.69
CA PHE A 80 -2.86 -11.07 -8.01
C PHE A 80 -3.88 -9.93 -7.96
N GLY A 81 -4.35 -9.46 -9.12
CA GLY A 81 -5.36 -8.38 -9.25
C GLY A 81 -4.82 -7.03 -9.73
N VAL A 82 -3.50 -6.89 -9.93
CA VAL A 82 -2.91 -5.66 -10.50
C VAL A 82 -3.14 -5.55 -12.01
N GLY A 83 -3.09 -4.32 -12.55
CA GLY A 83 -3.26 -4.06 -13.98
C GLY A 83 -4.73 -3.83 -14.39
N PRO A 84 -5.03 -3.57 -15.67
CA PRO A 84 -6.40 -3.40 -16.16
C PRO A 84 -7.25 -4.65 -15.94
N ASP A 85 -8.54 -4.44 -15.72
CA ASP A 85 -9.54 -5.51 -15.68
C ASP A 85 -10.06 -5.75 -17.10
N PRO A 86 -10.06 -7.00 -17.61
CA PRO A 86 -10.58 -7.29 -18.95
C PRO A 86 -12.12 -7.24 -19.02
N ILE A 87 -12.82 -7.12 -17.89
CA ILE A 87 -14.28 -7.05 -17.83
C ILE A 87 -14.74 -5.62 -18.13
N GLU A 88 -15.28 -5.41 -19.33
CA GLU A 88 -15.73 -4.08 -19.81
C GLU A 88 -17.14 -3.70 -19.31
N ASN A 89 -18.04 -4.67 -19.18
CA ASN A 89 -19.40 -4.48 -18.65
C ASN A 89 -19.55 -5.26 -17.34
N TYR A 90 -20.30 -4.74 -16.39
CA TYR A 90 -20.47 -5.33 -15.04
C TYR A 90 -21.90 -5.17 -14.50
N THR A 91 -22.83 -4.72 -15.34
CA THR A 91 -24.21 -4.40 -14.92
C THR A 91 -25.22 -5.49 -15.27
N ASP A 92 -24.96 -6.30 -16.29
CA ASP A 92 -25.80 -7.44 -16.63
C ASP A 92 -25.40 -8.73 -15.88
N VAL A 93 -26.32 -9.68 -15.88
CA VAL A 93 -26.19 -10.96 -15.15
C VAL A 93 -24.99 -11.77 -15.67
N GLU A 94 -24.76 -11.79 -16.98
CA GLU A 94 -23.68 -12.57 -17.60
C GLU A 94 -22.32 -12.07 -17.13
N SER A 95 -22.12 -10.75 -17.15
CA SER A 95 -20.90 -10.09 -16.68
C SER A 95 -20.65 -10.32 -15.19
N ILE A 96 -21.70 -10.27 -14.36
CA ILE A 96 -21.61 -10.55 -12.92
C ILE A 96 -21.23 -12.02 -12.68
N GLN A 97 -21.75 -12.95 -13.49
CA GLN A 97 -21.41 -14.38 -13.39
C GLN A 97 -19.94 -14.68 -13.75
N GLN A 98 -19.28 -13.81 -14.52
CA GLN A 98 -17.85 -13.92 -14.85
C GLN A 98 -16.94 -13.47 -13.68
N ILE A 99 -17.49 -12.88 -12.62
CA ILE A 99 -16.73 -12.47 -11.44
C ILE A 99 -16.29 -13.70 -10.64
N ASP A 100 -15.11 -14.24 -10.96
CA ASP A 100 -14.54 -15.37 -10.24
C ASP A 100 -14.00 -14.95 -8.86
N ILE A 101 -14.59 -15.54 -7.82
CA ILE A 101 -14.18 -15.42 -6.41
C ILE A 101 -13.88 -16.79 -5.78
N SER A 102 -13.72 -17.84 -6.59
CA SER A 102 -13.48 -19.21 -6.14
C SER A 102 -12.09 -19.41 -5.55
N ARG A 103 -11.10 -18.65 -6.05
CA ARG A 103 -9.74 -18.66 -5.53
C ARG A 103 -9.71 -18.11 -4.11
N LYS A 104 -9.38 -18.97 -3.14
CA LYS A 104 -9.20 -18.55 -1.73
C LYS A 104 -8.04 -17.58 -1.59
N VAL A 105 -8.24 -16.56 -0.75
CA VAL A 105 -7.23 -15.56 -0.42
C VAL A 105 -7.14 -15.43 1.10
N ARG A 106 -5.97 -15.05 1.63
CA ARG A 106 -5.85 -14.72 3.06
C ARG A 106 -6.16 -13.26 3.37
N ALA A 107 -6.00 -12.40 2.37
CA ALA A 107 -6.21 -10.98 2.55
C ALA A 107 -6.56 -10.28 1.23
N VAL A 108 -7.23 -9.14 1.37
CA VAL A 108 -7.36 -8.11 0.35
C VAL A 108 -6.54 -6.91 0.79
N ILE A 109 -5.70 -6.38 -0.10
CA ILE A 109 -4.98 -5.13 0.13
C ILE A 109 -5.46 -4.09 -0.89
N VAL A 110 -5.93 -2.95 -0.37
CA VAL A 110 -6.31 -1.80 -1.19
C VAL A 110 -5.26 -0.69 -1.09
N SER A 111 -4.87 -0.21 -2.26
CA SER A 111 -3.82 0.79 -2.45
C SER A 111 -4.15 1.69 -3.62
N TYR A 112 -3.18 2.52 -4.01
CA TYR A 112 -3.27 3.28 -5.25
C TYR A 112 -3.26 2.31 -6.44
N ASP A 113 -4.29 2.42 -7.26
CA ASP A 113 -4.51 1.62 -8.46
C ASP A 113 -5.10 2.53 -9.54
N ILE A 114 -4.32 2.79 -10.59
CA ILE A 114 -4.76 3.58 -11.75
C ILE A 114 -5.78 2.83 -12.61
N HIS A 115 -5.90 1.52 -12.40
CA HIS A 115 -6.78 0.62 -13.11
C HIS A 115 -7.90 0.12 -12.20
N ILE A 116 -8.31 0.92 -11.21
CA ILE A 116 -9.47 0.56 -10.40
C ILE A 116 -10.71 0.50 -11.29
N SER A 117 -11.52 -0.53 -11.10
CA SER A 117 -12.75 -0.81 -11.86
C SER A 117 -13.83 -1.34 -10.92
N TYR A 118 -15.09 -1.29 -11.36
CA TYR A 118 -16.19 -1.90 -10.61
C TYR A 118 -16.00 -3.41 -10.41
N PRO A 119 -15.62 -4.21 -11.42
CA PRO A 119 -15.29 -5.63 -11.22
C PRO A 119 -14.20 -5.88 -10.17
N LYS A 120 -13.17 -5.03 -10.09
CA LYS A 120 -12.16 -5.13 -9.01
C LYS A 120 -12.75 -4.84 -7.65
N ILE A 121 -13.58 -3.81 -7.53
CA ILE A 121 -14.27 -3.45 -6.29
C ILE A 121 -15.19 -4.59 -5.85
N MET A 122 -15.94 -5.18 -6.79
CA MET A 122 -16.79 -6.35 -6.54
C MET A 122 -15.99 -7.52 -6.00
N ARG A 123 -14.91 -7.92 -6.69
CA ARG A 123 -14.02 -9.01 -6.22
C ARG A 123 -13.44 -8.71 -4.83
N ALA A 124 -12.94 -7.49 -4.62
CA ALA A 124 -12.40 -7.08 -3.33
C ALA A 124 -13.44 -7.22 -2.21
N ALA A 125 -14.63 -6.64 -2.40
CA ALA A 125 -15.73 -6.69 -1.44
C ALA A 125 -16.20 -8.12 -1.17
N SER A 126 -16.34 -8.94 -2.22
CA SER A 126 -16.70 -10.35 -2.09
C SER A 126 -15.67 -11.14 -1.30
N TYR A 127 -14.37 -10.99 -1.58
CA TYR A 127 -13.31 -11.64 -0.80
C TYR A 127 -13.29 -11.17 0.66
N ILE A 128 -13.43 -9.86 0.92
CA ILE A 128 -13.48 -9.30 2.29
C ILE A 128 -14.66 -9.89 3.10
N ASN A 129 -15.72 -10.30 2.44
CA ASN A 129 -16.88 -10.93 3.08
C ASN A 129 -16.73 -12.44 3.29
N GLN A 130 -15.69 -13.08 2.76
CA GLN A 130 -15.38 -14.48 3.07
C GLN A 130 -14.79 -14.62 4.49
N PRO A 131 -15.09 -15.72 5.21
CA PRO A 131 -14.54 -15.96 6.54
C PRO A 131 -13.00 -15.99 6.55
N GLY A 132 -12.40 -15.31 7.52
CA GLY A 132 -10.94 -15.32 7.74
C GLY A 132 -10.12 -14.43 6.80
N VAL A 133 -10.74 -13.74 5.83
CA VAL A 133 -10.02 -12.83 4.94
C VAL A 133 -9.79 -11.49 5.63
N ARG A 134 -8.51 -11.07 5.71
CA ARG A 134 -8.14 -9.76 6.27
C ARG A 134 -8.31 -8.64 5.24
N PHE A 135 -8.78 -7.48 5.68
CA PHE A 135 -8.87 -6.28 4.85
C PHE A 135 -7.81 -5.26 5.29
N TYR A 136 -6.84 -4.99 4.43
CA TYR A 136 -5.80 -4.00 4.65
C TYR A 136 -5.90 -2.85 3.65
N ALA A 137 -5.47 -1.67 4.08
CA ALA A 137 -5.24 -0.55 3.18
C ALA A 137 -3.89 0.11 3.44
N THR A 138 -3.20 0.46 2.36
CA THR A 138 -1.85 1.04 2.47
C THR A 138 -1.86 2.41 3.15
N ASN A 139 -2.75 3.33 2.78
CA ASN A 139 -2.94 4.61 3.46
C ASN A 139 -4.30 5.22 3.02
N PRO A 140 -4.88 6.14 3.81
CA PRO A 140 -6.17 6.75 3.53
C PRO A 140 -6.04 8.11 2.81
N ASP A 141 -4.89 8.45 2.23
CA ASP A 141 -4.65 9.79 1.68
C ASP A 141 -5.62 10.06 0.52
N PRO A 142 -6.45 11.12 0.57
CA PRO A 142 -7.50 11.35 -0.43
C PRO A 142 -6.94 11.85 -1.76
N LYS A 143 -5.77 12.51 -1.73
CA LYS A 143 -5.12 13.11 -2.89
C LYS A 143 -3.61 12.94 -2.81
N LEU A 144 -2.98 12.94 -3.98
CA LEU A 144 -1.52 13.00 -4.13
C LEU A 144 -1.10 14.41 -4.56
N PRO A 145 0.12 14.85 -4.22
CA PRO A 145 0.71 16.03 -4.85
C PRO A 145 0.87 15.77 -6.36
N GLY A 146 0.40 16.71 -7.19
CA GLY A 146 0.51 16.67 -8.64
C GLY A 146 1.40 17.81 -9.17
N PRO A 147 2.05 17.64 -10.33
CA PRO A 147 2.93 18.66 -10.91
C PRO A 147 2.16 19.80 -11.60
N VAL A 148 0.88 19.58 -11.93
CA VAL A 148 0.05 20.54 -12.67
C VAL A 148 -0.85 21.32 -11.70
N PRO A 149 -0.70 22.65 -11.58
CA PRO A 149 -1.59 23.48 -10.77
C PRO A 149 -3.06 23.32 -11.17
N GLY A 150 -3.94 23.22 -10.18
CA GLY A 150 -5.39 23.07 -10.40
C GLY A 150 -5.87 21.65 -10.71
N VAL A 151 -4.98 20.71 -11.04
CA VAL A 151 -5.33 19.30 -11.24
C VAL A 151 -5.34 18.56 -9.91
N VAL A 152 -6.47 17.93 -9.57
CA VAL A 152 -6.59 17.06 -8.40
C VAL A 152 -6.21 15.64 -8.80
N VAL A 153 -5.15 15.12 -8.20
CA VAL A 153 -4.72 13.73 -8.40
C VAL A 153 -5.27 12.87 -7.26
N PRO A 154 -6.14 11.89 -7.53
CA PRO A 154 -6.66 10.98 -6.50
C PRO A 154 -5.55 10.20 -5.80
N GLY A 155 -5.64 10.10 -4.47
CA GLY A 155 -4.82 9.21 -3.65
C GLY A 155 -5.47 7.86 -3.43
N SER A 156 -4.78 6.96 -2.72
CA SER A 156 -5.32 5.63 -2.43
C SER A 156 -6.58 5.68 -1.57
N GLY A 157 -6.81 6.74 -0.80
CA GLY A 157 -8.02 6.93 0.00
C GLY A 157 -9.32 6.85 -0.82
N VAL A 158 -9.29 7.24 -2.10
CA VAL A 158 -10.45 7.10 -3.01
C VAL A 158 -10.77 5.62 -3.24
N ASN A 159 -9.76 4.83 -3.60
CA ASN A 159 -9.90 3.39 -3.82
C ASN A 159 -10.32 2.66 -2.53
N VAL A 160 -9.70 3.05 -1.41
CA VAL A 160 -10.02 2.50 -0.09
C VAL A 160 -11.48 2.73 0.24
N ARG A 161 -11.98 3.97 0.11
CA ARG A 161 -13.38 4.27 0.42
C ARG A 161 -14.34 3.53 -0.50
N ALA A 162 -14.03 3.42 -1.79
CA ALA A 162 -14.87 2.67 -2.73
C ALA A 162 -15.05 1.20 -2.31
N VAL A 163 -13.94 0.53 -1.96
CA VAL A 163 -13.98 -0.87 -1.51
C VAL A 163 -14.62 -0.99 -0.12
N GLU A 164 -14.31 -0.09 0.81
CA GLU A 164 -14.91 -0.04 2.15
C GLU A 164 -16.44 0.08 2.08
N THR A 165 -16.94 1.01 1.24
CA THR A 165 -18.37 1.20 1.02
C THR A 165 -19.03 -0.04 0.42
N ALA A 166 -18.40 -0.66 -0.58
CA ALA A 166 -18.94 -1.87 -1.20
C ALA A 166 -18.90 -3.10 -0.27
N ALA A 167 -17.84 -3.22 0.54
CA ALA A 167 -17.66 -4.34 1.46
C ALA A 167 -18.47 -4.21 2.76
N GLY A 168 -18.81 -2.99 3.17
CA GLY A 168 -19.44 -2.71 4.46
C GLY A 168 -18.53 -2.97 5.66
N LYS A 169 -17.20 -2.94 5.46
CA LYS A 169 -16.18 -3.19 6.49
C LYS A 169 -15.03 -2.21 6.36
N GLU A 170 -14.47 -1.81 7.49
CA GLU A 170 -13.29 -0.94 7.53
C GLU A 170 -11.98 -1.73 7.38
N PRO A 171 -10.98 -1.17 6.67
CA PRO A 171 -9.65 -1.78 6.56
C PRO A 171 -8.76 -1.49 7.76
N ILE A 172 -7.79 -2.36 7.97
CA ILE A 172 -6.62 -2.06 8.80
C ILE A 172 -5.68 -1.15 8.00
N ILE A 173 -5.57 0.12 8.42
CA ILE A 173 -4.67 1.10 7.80
C ILE A 173 -3.23 0.87 8.27
N ILE A 174 -2.32 0.67 7.31
CA ILE A 174 -0.89 0.46 7.60
C ILE A 174 -0.12 1.77 7.65
N GLY A 175 -0.37 2.65 6.67
CA GLY A 175 0.31 3.93 6.52
C GLY A 175 -0.12 4.97 7.54
N LYS A 176 0.55 6.12 7.51
CA LYS A 176 0.15 7.29 8.33
C LYS A 176 -1.31 7.66 7.99
N PRO A 177 -2.13 8.09 8.98
CA PRO A 177 -1.76 8.42 10.35
C PRO A 177 -1.73 7.22 11.33
N SER A 178 -1.91 5.97 10.86
CA SER A 178 -1.80 4.79 11.72
C SER A 178 -0.42 4.70 12.39
N LYS A 179 -0.40 4.11 13.59
CA LYS A 179 0.84 3.83 14.35
C LYS A 179 1.57 2.59 13.84
N THR A 180 1.00 1.81 12.92
CA THR A 180 1.57 0.51 12.50
C THR A 180 3.02 0.61 12.02
N MET A 181 3.36 1.56 11.15
CA MET A 181 4.76 1.74 10.72
C MET A 181 5.68 2.19 11.85
N PHE A 182 5.16 2.91 12.84
CA PHE A 182 5.92 3.32 14.00
C PHE A 182 6.17 2.16 14.97
N GLU A 183 5.18 1.30 15.20
CA GLU A 183 5.36 0.08 16.00
C GLU A 183 6.34 -0.88 15.32
N TYR A 184 6.28 -1.03 13.99
CA TYR A 184 7.28 -1.78 13.21
C TYR A 184 8.72 -1.32 13.47
N ILE A 185 8.92 0.00 13.61
CA ILE A 185 10.22 0.61 13.95
C ILE A 185 10.62 0.25 15.39
N LYS A 186 9.71 0.42 16.37
CA LYS A 186 9.97 0.13 17.79
C LYS A 186 10.33 -1.32 18.07
N GLU A 187 9.77 -2.26 17.33
CA GLU A 187 10.09 -3.68 17.48
C GLU A 187 11.53 -4.01 17.05
N ARG A 188 12.18 -3.16 16.24
CA ARG A 188 13.48 -3.43 15.62
C ARG A 188 14.62 -2.60 16.19
N TYR A 189 14.30 -1.49 16.81
CA TYR A 189 15.28 -0.49 17.20
C TYR A 189 14.96 0.01 18.60
N ILE A 190 16.00 0.08 19.43
CA ILE A 190 15.92 0.64 20.78
C ILE A 190 16.12 2.15 20.68
N PHE A 191 15.22 2.93 21.28
CA PHE A 191 15.28 4.39 21.28
C PHE A 191 15.35 4.93 22.70
N ALA A 192 16.33 5.80 22.98
CA ALA A 192 16.35 6.61 24.21
C ALA A 192 15.39 7.81 24.13
N SER A 193 15.16 8.34 22.91
CA SER A 193 14.21 9.43 22.64
C SER A 193 13.78 9.41 21.17
N LEU A 194 12.60 9.97 20.86
CA LEU A 194 12.03 10.03 19.51
C LEU A 194 11.77 11.49 19.10
N LEU A 195 12.22 11.84 17.90
CA LEU A 195 11.89 13.11 17.25
C LEU A 195 11.21 12.83 15.90
N ILE A 196 9.97 13.27 15.73
CA ILE A 196 9.24 13.16 14.46
C ILE A 196 9.32 14.51 13.73
N LEU A 197 10.07 14.53 12.62
CA LEU A 197 10.10 15.67 11.72
C LEU A 197 9.14 15.42 10.55
N LYS A 198 8.15 16.30 10.37
CA LYS A 198 7.30 16.28 9.18
C LYS A 198 7.97 17.08 8.06
N TRP A 199 8.29 16.40 6.97
CA TRP A 199 8.61 17.05 5.70
C TRP A 199 7.33 17.23 4.90
N PHE A 200 7.03 18.46 4.49
CA PHE A 200 5.97 18.75 3.53
C PHE A 200 6.42 18.33 2.12
N ASP A 201 5.44 17.95 1.31
CA ASP A 201 5.60 17.33 -0.01
C ASP A 201 6.78 17.87 -0.82
N LEU A 202 7.70 16.97 -1.18
CA LEU A 202 8.63 17.18 -2.28
C LEU A 202 7.78 17.40 -3.53
N LYS A 203 7.61 18.67 -3.92
CA LYS A 203 7.08 19.03 -5.23
C LYS A 203 7.80 18.17 -6.27
N ALA A 204 7.03 17.44 -7.07
CA ALA A 204 7.57 16.82 -8.27
C ALA A 204 7.88 17.98 -9.22
N GLU A 205 9.16 18.32 -9.34
CA GLU A 205 9.66 18.88 -10.61
C GLU A 205 9.51 17.83 -11.72
#